data_AF-A0A376LIA0-F1
#
_entry.id   AF-A0A376LIA0-F1
#
_cell.length_a   1.000
_cell.length_b   1.000
_cell.length_c   1.000
_cell.angle_alpha   90.00
_cell.angle_beta   90.00
_cell.angle_gamma   90.00
#
_symmetry.space_group_name_H-M   'P 1'
#
loop_
_entity.id
_entity.type
_entity.pdbx_description
1 polymer ?
#
loop_
_entity_poly.entity_id
_entity_poly.type
_entity_poly.pdbx_seq_one_letter_code
_entity_poly.pdbx_strand_id
1 'polypeptide(L)' 'MNAALWISKTGLSAQDAEMSAIANNIANVNTTGFQA' A
#
# COMPACT_ATOMS: atom_id res chain seq x y z
N MET A 1 26.53 -1.57 -6.42
CA MET A 1 25.46 -2.56 -6.63
C MET A 1 24.71 -2.92 -5.33
N ASN A 2 24.51 -1.97 -4.40
CA ASN A 2 23.82 -2.22 -3.12
C ASN A 2 22.64 -1.25 -2.90
N ALA A 3 22.85 0.05 -3.20
CA ALA A 3 21.81 1.08 -3.14
C ALA A 3 20.61 0.80 -4.08
N ALA A 4 20.84 0.37 -5.32
CA ALA A 4 19.76 0.06 -6.26
C ALA A 4 18.85 -1.08 -5.76
N LEU A 5 19.41 -2.11 -5.14
CA LEU A 5 18.64 -3.22 -4.60
C LEU A 5 17.79 -2.79 -3.39
N TRP A 6 18.35 -1.90 -2.55
CA TRP A 6 17.64 -1.32 -1.40
C TRP A 6 16.49 -0.42 -1.84
N ILE A 7 16.71 0.44 -2.85
CA ILE A 7 15.67 1.29 -3.45
C ILE A 7 14.57 0.43 -4.07
N SER A 8 14.92 -0.62 -4.80
CA SER A 8 13.92 -1.55 -5.35
C SER A 8 13.13 -2.26 -4.25
N LYS A 9 13.79 -2.67 -3.15
CA LYS A 9 13.13 -3.32 -2.01
C LYS A 9 12.16 -2.37 -1.30
N THR A 10 12.57 -1.13 -1.01
CA THR A 10 11.70 -0.15 -0.37
C THR A 10 10.55 0.27 -1.28
N GLY A 11 10.80 0.42 -2.58
CA GLY A 11 9.75 0.68 -3.58
C GLY A 11 8.74 -0.46 -3.71
N LEU A 12 9.18 -1.72 -3.64
CA LEU A 12 8.27 -2.87 -3.61
C LEU A 12 7.43 -2.90 -2.34
N SER A 13 8.05 -2.73 -1.16
CA SER A 13 7.32 -2.68 0.11
C SER A 13 6.35 -1.50 0.19
N ALA A 14 6.68 -0.36 -0.42
CA ALA A 14 5.77 0.78 -0.52
C ALA A 14 4.55 0.42 -1.39
N GLN A 15 4.76 -0.21 -2.55
CA GLN A 15 3.65 -0.65 -3.41
C GLN A 15 2.74 -1.68 -2.72
N ASP A 16 3.29 -2.60 -1.95
CA ASP A 16 2.50 -3.55 -1.16
C ASP A 16 1.65 -2.84 -0.08
N ALA A 17 2.19 -1.82 0.58
CA ALA A 17 1.47 -1.02 1.56
C ALA A 17 0.32 -0.22 0.92
N GLU A 18 0.59 0.42 -0.22
CA GLU A 18 -0.42 1.13 -1.02
C GLU A 18 -1.53 0.18 -1.47
N MET A 19 -1.17 -1.02 -1.94
CA MET A 19 -2.15 -2.03 -2.34
C MET A 19 -3.06 -2.45 -1.17
N SER A 20 -2.48 -2.63 0.02
CA SER A 20 -3.24 -2.97 1.23
C SER A 20 -4.19 -1.84 1.65
N ALA A 21 -3.75 -0.58 1.56
CA ALA A 21 -4.60 0.58 1.84
C ALA A 21 -5.77 0.67 0.84
N ILE A 22 -5.49 0.52 -0.46
CA ILE A 22 -6.51 0.50 -1.50
C ILE A 22 -7.51 -0.65 -1.26
N ALA A 23 -7.03 -1.84 -0.94
CA ALA A 23 -7.89 -2.99 -0.65
C ALA A 23 -8.82 -2.73 0.55
N ASN A 24 -8.30 -2.12 1.62
CA ASN A 24 -9.11 -1.73 2.77
C ASN A 24 -10.18 -0.70 2.40
N ASN A 25 -9.83 0.29 1.58
CA ASN A 25 -10.74 1.34 1.16
C ASN A 25 -11.87 0.79 0.27
N ILE A 26 -11.55 -0.15 -0.64
CA ILE A 26 -12.54 -0.82 -1.49
C ILE A 26 -13.45 -1.73 -0.64
N ALA A 27 -12.88 -2.49 0.30
CA ALA A 27 -13.65 -3.37 1.16
C ALA A 27 -14.65 -2.61 2.04
N ASN A 28 -14.32 -1.38 2.44
CA ASN A 28 -15.13 -0.56 3.34
C ASN A 28 -15.95 0.53 2.65
N VAL A 29 -16.07 0.51 1.31
CA VAL A 29 -16.78 1.57 0.55
C VAL A 29 -18.25 1.74 0.95
N ASN A 30 -18.90 0.68 1.43
CA ASN A 30 -20.30 0.70 1.87
C ASN A 30 -20.46 0.81 3.40
N THR A 31 -19.36 0.96 4.13
CA THR A 31 -19.38 1.05 5.60
C THR A 31 -19.67 2.50 6.00
N THR A 32 -20.87 2.77 6.50
CA THR A 32 -21.25 4.11 6.97
C THR A 32 -20.30 4.60 8.07
N GLY A 33 -19.66 5.76 7.83
CA GLY A 33 -18.72 6.38 8.77
C GLY A 33 -17.26 5.95 8.62
N PHE A 34 -16.91 5.14 7.62
CA PHE A 34 -15.51 4.80 7.34
C PHE A 34 -14.75 6.01 6.77
N GLN A 35 -13.56 6.27 7.32
CA GLN A 35 -12.61 7.27 6.82
C GLN A 35 -11.33 6.56 6.39
N ALA A 36 -10.93 6.79 5.14
CA ALA A 36 -9.72 6.27 4.53
C ALA A 36 -8.47 7.03 5.00
#